data_AF-A0A7W0AAC6-F1
#
_entry.id   AF-A0A7W0AAC6-F1
#
_cell.length_a   1.000
_cell.length_b   1.000
_cell.length_c   1.000
_cell.angle_alpha   90.00
_cell.angle_beta   90.00
_cell.angle_gamma   90.00
#
_symmetry.space_group_name_H-M   'P 1'
#
loop_
_entity.id
_entity.type
_entity.pdbx_description
1 polymer ?
#
loop_
_entity_poly.entity_id
_entity_poly.type
_entity_poly.pdbx_seq_one_letter_code
_entity_poly.pdbx_strand_id
1 'polypeptide(L)'
;MAIDVIAHGVTKAAIALSLQRYLGDLITVVGVEAREFAEGVLRMQVTARQPLVGADFTGWTECGPIAILQIQPTVVELDLG
;
A
#
# COMPACT_ATOMS: atom_id res chain seq x y z
N MET A 1 14.55 -4.87 1.65
CA MET A 1 13.67 -6.03 1.88
C MET A 1 12.44 -5.89 1.01
N ALA A 2 11.84 -7.01 0.60
CA ALA A 2 10.60 -7.02 -0.16
C ALA A 2 9.40 -7.21 0.81
N ILE A 3 8.36 -6.42 0.61
CA ILE A 3 7.13 -6.39 1.42
C ILE A 3 5.96 -6.43 0.43
N ASP A 4 5.02 -7.34 0.65
CA ASP A 4 3.77 -7.38 -0.11
C ASP A 4 2.77 -6.40 0.52
N VAL A 5 2.22 -5.49 -0.29
CA VAL A 5 1.14 -4.61 0.13
C VAL A 5 -0.12 -5.02 -0.63
N ILE A 6 -1.15 -5.39 0.11
CA ILE A 6 -2.45 -5.81 -0.41
C ILE A 6 -3.49 -4.79 0.06
N ALA A 7 -4.15 -4.12 -0.89
CA ALA A 7 -5.23 -3.19 -0.59
C ALA A 7 -6.54 -3.70 -1.19
N HIS A 8 -7.55 -3.87 -0.34
CA HIS A 8 -8.92 -4.24 -0.70
C HIS A 8 -9.80 -3.00 -0.87
N GLY A 9 -10.94 -3.14 -1.56
CA GLY A 9 -11.88 -2.00 -1.75
C GLY A 9 -11.39 -0.95 -2.75
N VAL A 10 -10.40 -1.26 -3.59
CA VAL A 10 -9.83 -0.32 -4.56
C VAL A 10 -10.78 -0.18 -5.75
N THR A 11 -11.69 0.80 -5.68
CA THR A 11 -12.76 0.98 -6.69
C THR A 11 -12.32 1.67 -7.99
N LYS A 12 -11.16 2.35 -8.00
CA LYS A 12 -10.70 3.15 -9.13
C LYS A 12 -9.18 3.02 -9.34
N ALA A 13 -8.76 2.94 -10.60
CA ALA A 13 -7.34 2.95 -10.97
C ALA A 13 -6.61 4.21 -10.44
N ALA A 14 -7.29 5.35 -10.35
CA ALA A 14 -6.71 6.56 -9.79
C ALA A 14 -6.30 6.40 -8.31
N ILE A 15 -7.09 5.67 -7.51
CA ILE A 15 -6.76 5.37 -6.12
C ILE A 15 -5.57 4.43 -6.04
N ALA A 16 -5.53 3.39 -6.89
CA ALA A 16 -4.39 2.47 -6.97
C ALA A 16 -3.08 3.21 -7.30
N LEU A 17 -3.11 4.06 -8.32
CA LEU A 17 -1.96 4.88 -8.72
C LEU A 17 -1.56 5.88 -7.63
N SER A 18 -2.54 6.44 -6.92
CA SER A 18 -2.29 7.35 -5.80
C SER A 18 -1.56 6.65 -4.65
N LEU A 19 -2.03 5.46 -4.25
CA LEU A 19 -1.37 4.66 -3.22
C LEU A 19 0.03 4.23 -3.64
N GLN A 20 0.22 3.80 -4.88
CA GLN A 20 1.54 3.44 -5.41
C GLN A 20 2.52 4.62 -5.33
N ARG A 21 2.10 5.83 -5.74
CA ARG A 21 2.92 7.04 -5.65
C ARG A 21 3.24 7.39 -4.20
N TYR A 22 2.23 7.40 -3.35
CA TYR A 22 2.38 7.70 -1.93
C TYR A 22 3.44 6.81 -1.27
N LEU A 23 3.35 5.48 -1.48
CA LEU A 23 4.34 4.54 -0.97
C LEU A 23 5.73 4.79 -1.56
N GLY A 24 5.82 5.14 -2.85
CA GLY A 24 7.07 5.49 -3.51
C GLY A 24 7.76 6.74 -2.95
N ASP A 25 7.00 7.66 -2.36
CA ASP A 25 7.51 8.91 -1.78
C ASP A 25 7.99 8.75 -0.32
N LEU A 26 7.74 7.60 0.32
CA LEU A 26 8.22 7.31 1.67
C LEU A 26 9.75 7.18 1.68
N ILE A 27 10.42 7.88 2.60
CA ILE A 27 11.89 7.87 2.75
C ILE A 27 12.50 6.46 2.89
N THR A 28 11.73 5.54 3.47
CA THR A 28 12.14 4.17 3.75
C THR A 28 12.00 3.26 2.53
N VAL A 29 11.19 3.66 1.55
CA VAL A 29 10.90 2.90 0.33
C VAL A 29 11.95 3.21 -0.73
N VAL A 30 12.36 2.17 -1.44
CA VAL A 30 13.32 2.19 -2.54
C VAL A 30 12.61 2.03 -3.88
N GLY A 31 11.51 1.28 -3.91
CA GLY A 31 10.71 1.10 -5.12
C GLY A 31 9.38 0.42 -4.83
N VAL A 32 8.42 0.64 -5.73
CA VAL A 32 7.07 0.06 -5.66
C VAL A 32 6.67 -0.45 -7.04
N GLU A 33 6.33 -1.74 -7.12
CA GLU A 33 5.86 -2.40 -8.34
C GLU A 33 4.43 -2.90 -8.14
N ALA A 34 3.49 -2.43 -8.97
CA ALA A 34 2.16 -3.03 -9.03
C ALA A 34 2.25 -4.42 -9.66
N ARG A 35 1.72 -5.43 -8.98
CA ARG A 35 1.68 -6.83 -9.43
C ARG A 35 0.32 -7.20 -10.01
N GLU A 36 -0.74 -6.70 -9.39
CA GLU A 36 -2.12 -7.05 -9.75
C GLU A 36 -3.05 -5.90 -9.38
N PHE A 37 -4.01 -5.61 -10.25
CA PHE A 37 -5.18 -4.78 -9.93
C PHE A 37 -6.41 -5.39 -10.59
N ALA A 38 -7.14 -6.20 -9.83
CA ALA A 38 -8.29 -6.96 -10.31
C ALA A 38 -9.34 -7.10 -9.19
N GLU A 39 -10.62 -7.08 -9.56
CA GLU A 39 -11.74 -7.33 -8.63
C GLU A 39 -11.73 -6.48 -7.34
N GLY A 40 -11.24 -5.24 -7.44
CA GLY A 40 -11.16 -4.33 -6.29
C GLY A 40 -9.98 -4.59 -5.36
N VAL A 41 -9.06 -5.47 -5.74
CA VAL A 41 -7.82 -5.76 -4.99
C VAL A 41 -6.62 -5.24 -5.76
N LEU A 42 -5.78 -4.46 -5.09
CA LEU A 42 -4.46 -4.05 -5.56
C LEU A 42 -3.39 -4.80 -4.79
N ARG A 43 -2.46 -5.42 -5.52
CA ARG A 43 -1.25 -6.02 -4.96
C ARG A 43 -0.02 -5.29 -5.47
N MET A 44 0.86 -4.93 -4.57
CA MET A 44 2.14 -4.30 -4.88
C MET A 44 3.26 -5.01 -4.16
N GLN A 45 4.41 -5.06 -4.81
CA GLN A 45 5.67 -5.35 -4.15
C GLN A 45 6.36 -4.03 -3.80
N VAL A 46 6.59 -3.80 -2.52
CA VAL A 46 7.37 -2.67 -2.01
C VAL A 46 8.76 -3.16 -1.63
N THR A 47 9.79 -2.52 -2.17
CA THR A 47 11.17 -2.69 -1.69
C THR A 47 11.48 -1.57 -0.72
N ALA A 48 11.78 -1.89 0.54
CA ALA A 48 12.06 -0.91 1.58
C ALA A 48 13.37 -1.21 2.33
N ARG A 49 13.93 -0.18 2.98
CA ARG A 49 15.12 -0.29 3.85
C ARG A 49 14.77 -0.87 5.22
N GLN A 50 13.53 -0.71 5.66
CA GLN A 50 12.98 -1.22 6.91
C GLN A 50 11.52 -1.67 6.72
N PRO A 51 10.95 -2.47 7.63
CA PRO A 51 9.54 -2.84 7.57
C PRO A 51 8.63 -1.61 7.57
N LEU A 52 7.50 -1.70 6.86
CA LEU A 52 6.44 -0.69 6.94
C LEU A 52 5.72 -0.82 8.28
N VAL A 53 5.31 0.33 8.82
CA VAL A 53 4.56 0.44 10.07
C VAL A 53 3.27 1.23 9.85
N GLY A 54 2.31 1.13 10.77
CA GLY A 54 1.00 1.76 10.58
C GLY A 54 1.07 3.27 10.39
N ALA A 55 2.06 3.93 11.02
CA ALA A 55 2.31 5.36 10.85
C ALA A 55 2.62 5.75 9.39
N ASP A 56 3.20 4.85 8.60
CA ASP A 56 3.57 5.08 7.20
C ASP A 56 2.36 5.25 6.28
N PHE A 57 1.14 4.95 6.75
CA PHE A 57 -0.10 5.07 5.98
C PHE A 57 -0.94 6.29 6.39
N THR A 58 -0.59 6.97 7.48
CA THR A 58 -1.40 8.05 8.06
C THR A 58 -1.40 9.33 7.22
N GLY A 59 -0.42 9.51 6.35
CA GLY A 59 -0.32 10.68 5.47
C GLY A 59 -1.07 10.55 4.15
N TRP A 60 -1.63 9.38 3.85
CA TRP A 60 -2.38 9.15 2.62
C TRP A 60 -3.87 9.37 2.85
N THR A 61 -4.46 10.35 2.14
CA THR A 61 -5.82 10.84 2.41
C THR A 61 -6.78 10.70 1.23
N GLU A 62 -6.38 9.97 0.19
CA GLU A 62 -7.03 10.01 -1.14
C GLU A 62 -8.25 9.09 -1.26
N CYS A 63 -8.45 8.13 -0.34
CA CYS A 63 -9.63 7.25 -0.35
C CYS A 63 -10.46 7.29 0.95
N GLY A 64 -10.19 8.22 1.86
CA GLY A 64 -10.88 8.31 3.15
C GLY A 64 -10.21 7.47 4.25
N PRO A 65 -10.96 6.99 5.25
CA PRO A 65 -10.42 6.18 6.34
C PRO A 65 -9.90 4.83 5.82
N ILE A 66 -8.72 4.43 6.26
CA ILE A 66 -8.11 3.14 5.89
C ILE A 66 -8.09 2.27 7.14
N ALA A 67 -8.55 1.03 7.01
CA ALA A 67 -8.38 0.02 8.05
C ALA A 67 -7.12 -0.81 7.74
N ILE A 68 -6.18 -0.84 8.69
CA ILE A 68 -5.02 -1.71 8.62
C ILE A 68 -5.46 -3.08 9.15
N LEU A 69 -5.62 -4.05 8.25
CA LEU A 69 -6.01 -5.42 8.61
C LEU A 69 -4.82 -6.20 9.19
N GLN A 70 -3.63 -5.99 8.62
CA GLN A 70 -2.42 -6.69 9.04
C GLN A 70 -1.16 -5.87 8.76
N ILE A 71 -0.20 -5.92 9.70
CA ILE A 71 1.18 -5.47 9.49
C ILE A 71 2.13 -6.54 10.03
N GLN A 72 2.93 -7.08 9.12
CA GLN A 72 4.05 -7.98 9.41
C GLN A 72 5.29 -7.50 8.63
N PRO A 73 6.50 -7.97 8.96
CA PRO A 73 7.72 -7.51 8.31
C PRO A 73 7.76 -7.67 6.79
N THR A 74 7.00 -8.60 6.22
CA THR A 74 6.98 -8.92 4.79
C THR A 74 5.61 -8.77 4.15
N VAL A 75 4.56 -8.41 4.90
CA VAL A 75 3.21 -8.23 4.37
C VAL A 75 2.45 -7.15 5.13
N VAL A 76 1.78 -6.28 4.39
CA VAL A 76 0.82 -5.31 4.90
C VAL A 76 -0.48 -5.47 4.15
N GLU A 77 -1.58 -5.50 4.89
CA GLU A 77 -2.92 -5.65 4.34
C GLU A 77 -3.81 -4.51 4.81
N LEU A 78 -4.51 -3.90 3.86
CA LEU A 78 -5.31 -2.70 4.03
C LEU A 78 -6.72 -2.93 3.47
N ASP A 79 -7.70 -2.34 4.13
CA ASP A 79 -9.06 -2.21 3.64
C ASP A 79 -9.41 -0.72 3.48
N LEU A 80 -9.90 -0.36 2.30
CA LEU A 80 -10.18 1.02 1.89
C LEU A 80 -11.66 1.41 2.04
N GLY A 81 -12.52 0.50 2.53
CA GLY A 81 -13.93 0.76 2.83
C GLY A 81 -14.92 0.41 1.73
#